data_AF-A0A2E3EFW6-F1
#
_entry.id   AF-A0A2E3EFW6-F1
#
_cell.length_a   1.000
_cell.length_b   1.000
_cell.length_c   1.000
_cell.angle_alpha   90.00
_cell.angle_beta   90.00
_cell.angle_gamma   90.00
#
_symmetry.space_group_name_H-M   'P 1'
#
loop_
_entity.id
_entity.type
_entity.pdbx_description
1 polymer ?
#
loop_
_entity_poly.entity_id
_entity_poly.type
_entity_poly.pdbx_seq_one_letter_code
_entity_poly.pdbx_strand_id
1 'polypeptide(L)'
;MISIEDFLEDIVGKAMRGQRISVQDLATKSGISSSSIAELLEGRVDEETITSIAPHLNLDSKSLIISGRKSWYPEPVNVQGLEMYNTKWSDMYVNSYLVWNRSNRTAVAFDTGADSQQLIDTVHSNDLNLESIYLTHTHTDHIADLARLKSSFPSIRVYVSEKEPIKEAELIEDGHNFSIGNLSVNSRLTWGHSKGGLTYVINGLE
;
A
#
# COMPACT_ATOMS: atom_id res chain seq x y z
N MET A 1 -8.25 0.94 -15.96
CA MET A 1 -8.52 0.65 -14.54
C MET A 1 -7.46 -0.33 -14.10
N ILE A 2 -6.71 0.01 -13.06
CA ILE A 2 -5.60 -0.84 -12.57
C ILE A 2 -6.21 -2.02 -11.81
N SER A 3 -5.58 -3.18 -11.83
CA SER A 3 -6.08 -4.32 -11.09
C SER A 3 -5.95 -4.08 -9.58
N ILE A 4 -6.94 -4.49 -8.81
CA ILE A 4 -6.80 -4.58 -7.35
C ILE A 4 -6.05 -5.88 -7.05
N GLU A 5 -4.89 -5.81 -6.39
CA GLU A 5 -4.03 -6.96 -6.05
C GLU A 5 -4.49 -7.71 -4.76
N ASP A 6 -5.79 -7.64 -4.48
CA ASP A 6 -6.44 -8.29 -3.33
C ASP A 6 -7.64 -9.11 -3.82
N PHE A 7 -7.39 -10.03 -4.76
CA PHE A 7 -8.36 -11.03 -5.16
C PHE A 7 -8.38 -12.22 -4.21
N LEU A 8 -9.29 -13.15 -4.45
CA LEU A 8 -9.54 -14.33 -3.62
C LEU A 8 -8.26 -15.09 -3.28
N GLU A 9 -7.45 -15.39 -4.30
CA GLU A 9 -6.17 -16.09 -4.21
C GLU A 9 -5.17 -15.36 -3.31
N ASP A 10 -5.10 -14.03 -3.41
CA ASP A 10 -4.21 -13.21 -2.60
C ASP A 10 -4.66 -13.15 -1.15
N ILE A 11 -5.95 -12.89 -0.91
CA ILE A 11 -6.51 -12.80 0.44
C ILE A 11 -6.34 -14.14 1.17
N VAL A 12 -6.74 -15.24 0.53
CA VAL A 12 -6.63 -16.59 1.11
C VAL A 12 -5.17 -16.98 1.30
N GLY A 13 -4.32 -16.76 0.30
CA GLY A 13 -2.89 -17.05 0.38
C GLY A 13 -2.18 -16.25 1.49
N LYS A 14 -2.48 -14.95 1.63
CA LYS A 14 -1.96 -14.09 2.71
C LYS A 14 -2.46 -14.56 4.08
N ALA A 15 -3.74 -14.90 4.23
CA ALA A 15 -4.29 -15.40 5.49
C ALA A 15 -3.66 -16.73 5.91
N MET A 16 -3.51 -17.67 4.96
CA MET A 16 -2.82 -18.95 5.19
C MET A 16 -1.38 -18.76 5.64
N ARG A 17 -0.61 -17.90 4.94
CA ARG A 17 0.77 -17.57 5.33
C ARG A 17 0.85 -16.94 6.71
N GLY A 18 -0.01 -15.96 7.00
CA GLY A 18 -0.06 -15.27 8.29
C GLY A 18 -0.38 -16.20 9.45
N GLN A 19 -1.27 -17.18 9.24
CA GLN A 19 -1.68 -18.15 10.26
C GLN A 19 -0.84 -19.44 10.25
N ARG A 20 0.12 -19.57 9.32
CA ARG A 20 0.95 -20.76 9.12
C ARG A 20 0.12 -22.03 8.88
N ILE A 21 -0.96 -21.91 8.11
CA ILE A 21 -1.85 -23.01 7.74
C ILE A 21 -1.44 -23.51 6.35
N SER A 22 -1.08 -24.78 6.23
CA SER A 22 -0.84 -25.39 4.91
C SER A 22 -2.14 -25.74 4.19
N VAL A 23 -2.07 -25.99 2.87
CA VAL A 23 -3.21 -26.51 2.09
C VAL A 23 -3.78 -27.77 2.73
N GLN A 24 -2.91 -28.69 3.20
CA GLN A 24 -3.34 -29.94 3.80
C GLN A 24 -4.04 -29.74 5.15
N ASP A 25 -3.56 -28.79 5.96
CA ASP A 25 -4.20 -28.43 7.23
C ASP A 25 -5.59 -27.83 6.98
N LEU A 26 -5.71 -26.93 5.99
CA LEU A 26 -6.96 -26.29 5.64
C LEU A 26 -7.97 -27.28 5.08
N ALA A 27 -7.53 -28.20 4.22
CA ALA A 27 -8.34 -29.32 3.71
C ALA A 27 -8.89 -30.16 4.86
N THR A 28 -8.04 -30.54 5.81
CA THR A 28 -8.43 -31.34 6.98
C THR A 28 -9.45 -30.62 7.86
N LYS A 29 -9.27 -29.31 8.07
CA LYS A 29 -10.17 -28.50 8.91
C LYS A 29 -11.53 -28.23 8.27
N SER A 30 -11.53 -27.95 6.96
CA SER A 30 -12.73 -27.55 6.21
C SER A 30 -13.52 -28.71 5.61
N GLY A 31 -12.92 -29.89 5.49
CA GLY A 31 -13.50 -31.03 4.76
C GLY A 31 -13.42 -30.89 3.23
N ILE A 32 -12.79 -29.83 2.72
CA ILE A 32 -12.57 -29.62 1.28
C ILE A 32 -11.30 -30.34 0.81
N SER A 33 -11.29 -30.78 -0.45
CA SER A 33 -10.11 -31.41 -1.04
C SER A 33 -8.93 -30.44 -1.18
N SER A 34 -7.70 -30.94 -0.98
CA SER A 34 -6.48 -30.16 -1.18
C SER A 34 -6.38 -29.61 -2.63
N SER A 35 -6.92 -30.34 -3.61
CA SER A 35 -6.98 -29.89 -5.01
C SER A 35 -7.89 -28.68 -5.20
N SER A 36 -9.08 -28.66 -4.60
CA SER A 36 -9.99 -27.51 -4.70
C SER A 36 -9.38 -26.25 -4.08
N ILE A 37 -8.66 -26.40 -2.97
CA ILE A 37 -7.93 -25.30 -2.33
C ILE A 37 -6.78 -24.81 -3.20
N ALA A 38 -6.03 -25.73 -3.84
CA ALA A 38 -4.95 -25.35 -4.75
C ALA A 38 -5.48 -24.59 -5.98
N GLU A 39 -6.55 -25.08 -6.60
CA GLU A 39 -7.20 -24.39 -7.72
C GLU A 39 -7.73 -23.00 -7.31
N LEU A 40 -8.26 -22.86 -6.10
CA LEU A 40 -8.68 -21.56 -5.56
C LEU A 40 -7.49 -20.60 -5.42
N LEU A 41 -6.33 -21.08 -4.97
CA LEU A 41 -5.11 -20.30 -4.88
C LEU A 41 -4.52 -19.92 -6.26
N GLU A 42 -5.02 -20.54 -7.34
CA GLU A 42 -4.75 -20.16 -8.73
C GLU A 42 -5.85 -19.25 -9.32
N GLY A 43 -6.80 -18.80 -8.50
CA GLY A 43 -7.86 -17.87 -8.88
C GLY A 43 -9.18 -18.54 -9.29
N ARG A 44 -9.34 -19.86 -9.12
CA ARG A 44 -10.61 -20.54 -9.37
C ARG A 44 -11.63 -20.14 -8.30
N VAL A 45 -12.77 -19.59 -8.75
CA VAL A 45 -13.87 -19.22 -7.86
C VAL A 45 -14.82 -20.41 -7.70
N ASP A 46 -14.89 -20.94 -6.49
CA ASP A 46 -15.85 -21.97 -6.08
C ASP A 46 -16.47 -21.61 -4.73
N GLU A 47 -17.76 -21.29 -4.72
CA GLU A 47 -18.43 -20.72 -3.54
C GLU A 47 -18.57 -21.70 -2.38
N GLU A 48 -18.69 -22.99 -2.67
CA GLU A 48 -18.74 -24.04 -1.65
C GLU A 48 -17.39 -24.16 -0.94
N THR A 49 -16.30 -24.19 -1.71
CA THR A 49 -14.93 -24.15 -1.20
C THR A 49 -14.71 -22.89 -0.37
N ILE A 50 -15.02 -21.70 -0.91
CA ILE A 50 -14.85 -20.42 -0.20
C ILE A 50 -15.61 -20.43 1.14
N THR A 51 -16.88 -20.85 1.12
CA THR A 51 -17.74 -20.88 2.31
C THR A 51 -17.18 -21.81 3.37
N SER A 52 -16.62 -22.94 2.95
CA SER A 52 -16.07 -23.95 3.86
C SER A 52 -14.72 -23.56 4.45
N ILE A 53 -13.83 -22.92 3.68
CA ILE A 53 -12.50 -22.53 4.17
C ILE A 53 -12.48 -21.24 4.99
N ALA A 54 -13.38 -20.28 4.69
CA ALA A 54 -13.33 -18.93 5.26
C ALA A 54 -13.32 -18.89 6.81
N PRO A 55 -14.16 -19.67 7.53
CA PRO A 55 -14.15 -19.68 8.99
C PRO A 55 -12.83 -20.15 9.60
N HIS A 56 -12.10 -21.04 8.92
CA HIS A 56 -10.81 -21.56 9.39
C HIS A 56 -9.65 -20.60 9.15
N LEU A 57 -9.89 -19.55 8.35
CA LEU A 57 -8.96 -18.47 8.10
C LEU A 57 -9.40 -17.16 8.80
N ASN A 58 -10.46 -17.19 9.60
CA ASN A 58 -11.06 -15.99 10.22
C ASN A 58 -11.42 -14.91 9.19
N LEU A 59 -11.98 -15.35 8.06
CA LEU A 59 -12.43 -14.49 6.96
C LEU A 59 -13.96 -14.56 6.82
N ASP A 60 -14.56 -13.49 6.31
CA ASP A 60 -15.97 -13.47 5.95
C ASP A 60 -16.19 -14.08 4.56
N SER A 61 -17.00 -15.14 4.48
CA SER A 61 -17.23 -15.87 3.23
C SER A 61 -17.91 -15.01 2.17
N LYS A 62 -18.87 -14.15 2.55
CA LYS A 62 -19.60 -13.31 1.60
C LYS A 62 -18.66 -12.31 0.92
N SER A 63 -17.77 -11.69 1.68
CA SER A 63 -16.77 -10.76 1.18
C SER A 63 -15.78 -11.43 0.24
N LEU A 64 -15.33 -12.66 0.56
CA LEU A 64 -14.48 -13.44 -0.34
C LEU A 64 -15.18 -13.82 -1.65
N ILE A 65 -16.47 -14.18 -1.60
CA ILE A 65 -17.25 -14.47 -2.80
C ILE A 65 -17.37 -13.21 -3.68
N ILE A 66 -17.62 -12.05 -3.08
CA ILE A 66 -17.68 -10.75 -3.79
C ILE A 66 -16.32 -10.44 -4.44
N SER A 67 -15.22 -10.62 -3.71
CA SER A 67 -13.85 -10.42 -4.22
C SER A 67 -13.54 -11.39 -5.37
N GLY A 68 -13.81 -12.69 -5.20
CA GLY A 68 -13.58 -13.71 -6.22
C GLY A 68 -14.38 -13.47 -7.50
N ARG A 69 -15.66 -13.08 -7.37
CA ARG A 69 -16.49 -12.70 -8.53
C ARG A 69 -16.09 -11.35 -9.16
N LYS A 70 -15.17 -10.61 -8.54
CA LYS A 70 -14.75 -9.25 -8.95
C LYS A 70 -15.95 -8.31 -9.09
N SER A 71 -16.97 -8.50 -8.25
CA SER A 71 -18.25 -7.77 -8.32
C SER A 71 -18.26 -6.50 -7.48
N TRP A 72 -17.14 -6.16 -6.86
CA TRP A 72 -16.94 -4.91 -6.12
C TRP A 72 -15.64 -4.26 -6.57
N TYR A 73 -15.67 -2.93 -6.67
CA TYR A 73 -14.54 -2.09 -6.97
C TYR A 73 -14.68 -0.80 -6.16
N PRO A 74 -13.60 -0.22 -5.61
CA PRO A 74 -13.69 1.04 -4.89
C PRO A 74 -14.12 2.16 -5.86
N GLU A 75 -15.00 3.04 -5.39
CA GLU A 75 -15.37 4.23 -6.15
C GLU A 75 -14.12 5.08 -6.43
N PRO A 76 -14.01 5.69 -7.63
CA PRO A 76 -12.93 6.61 -7.92
C PRO A 76 -12.86 7.73 -6.88
N VAL A 77 -11.69 7.91 -6.28
CA VAL A 77 -11.43 9.01 -5.34
C VAL A 77 -10.82 10.16 -6.12
N ASN A 78 -11.46 11.33 -6.03
CA ASN A 78 -10.94 12.58 -6.58
C ASN A 78 -10.85 13.61 -5.46
N VAL A 79 -9.63 13.86 -4.98
CA VAL A 79 -9.33 14.78 -3.89
C VAL A 79 -8.37 15.84 -4.41
N GLN A 80 -8.69 17.12 -4.22
CA GLN A 80 -7.84 18.17 -4.75
C GLN A 80 -6.58 18.29 -3.90
N GLY A 81 -5.40 18.35 -4.53
CA GLY A 81 -4.14 18.36 -3.79
C GLY A 81 -3.62 16.97 -3.44
N LEU A 82 -4.16 15.91 -4.04
CA LEU A 82 -3.68 14.54 -3.94
C LEU A 82 -3.54 13.94 -5.34
N GLU A 83 -2.39 13.35 -5.63
CA GLU A 83 -2.18 12.55 -6.82
C GLU A 83 -1.54 11.21 -6.45
N MET A 84 -2.02 10.13 -7.05
CA MET A 84 -1.49 8.78 -6.88
C MET A 84 -0.83 8.33 -8.18
N TYR A 85 0.37 7.79 -8.07
CA TYR A 85 1.11 7.21 -9.19
C TYR A 85 1.21 5.71 -9.00
N ASN A 86 0.84 4.97 -10.03
CA ASN A 86 0.92 3.51 -10.03
C ASN A 86 2.00 3.08 -11.00
N THR A 87 3.11 2.64 -10.45
CA THR A 87 4.34 2.34 -11.20
C THR A 87 4.55 0.84 -11.26
N LYS A 88 4.87 0.30 -12.44
CA LYS A 88 5.01 -1.14 -12.61
C LYS A 88 6.30 -1.63 -11.94
N TRP A 89 6.19 -2.66 -11.11
CA TRP A 89 7.30 -3.35 -10.48
C TRP A 89 7.17 -4.85 -10.72
N SER A 90 7.99 -5.40 -11.62
CA SER A 90 7.85 -6.79 -12.07
C SER A 90 6.44 -7.07 -12.62
N ASP A 91 5.68 -7.91 -11.93
CA ASP A 91 4.34 -8.41 -12.21
C ASP A 91 3.24 -7.69 -11.40
N MET A 92 3.64 -6.76 -10.52
CA MET A 92 2.75 -5.94 -9.69
C MET A 92 2.87 -4.45 -9.99
N TYR A 93 2.02 -3.64 -9.36
CA TYR A 93 2.08 -2.19 -9.35
C TYR A 93 2.31 -1.67 -7.93
N VAL A 94 3.15 -0.63 -7.83
CA VAL A 94 3.47 0.04 -6.57
C VAL A 94 2.90 1.43 -6.60
N ASN A 95 2.28 1.82 -5.49
CA ASN A 95 1.70 3.14 -5.34
C ASN A 95 2.70 4.08 -4.68
N SER A 96 2.83 5.27 -5.23
CA SER A 96 3.37 6.44 -4.53
C SER A 96 2.38 7.58 -4.63
N TYR A 97 2.49 8.54 -3.71
CA TYR A 97 1.53 9.64 -3.61
C TYR A 97 2.25 10.97 -3.52
N LEU A 98 1.65 11.99 -4.11
CA LEU A 98 2.02 13.38 -3.90
C LEU A 98 0.83 14.09 -3.27
N VAL A 99 1.07 14.72 -2.13
CA VAL A 99 0.08 15.55 -1.44
C VAL A 99 0.59 16.98 -1.39
N TRP A 100 -0.24 17.94 -1.75
CA TRP A 100 0.12 19.34 -1.65
C TRP A 100 -1.01 20.22 -1.16
N ASN A 101 -0.58 21.26 -0.45
CA ASN A 101 -1.41 22.34 -0.05
C ASN A 101 -1.64 23.32 -1.21
N ARG A 102 -2.89 23.53 -1.59
CA ARG A 102 -3.20 24.40 -2.74
C ARG A 102 -2.99 25.89 -2.47
N SER A 103 -3.03 26.31 -1.21
CA SER A 103 -2.92 27.72 -0.84
C SER A 103 -1.49 28.25 -0.89
N ASN A 104 -0.52 27.42 -0.49
CA ASN A 104 0.89 27.82 -0.40
C ASN A 104 1.84 26.90 -1.20
N ARG A 105 1.32 25.90 -1.91
CA ARG A 105 2.05 24.95 -2.76
C ARG A 105 3.08 24.07 -2.05
N THR A 106 3.09 24.04 -0.71
CA THR A 106 3.89 23.06 0.05
C THR A 106 3.43 21.65 -0.31
N ALA A 107 4.36 20.78 -0.65
CA ALA A 107 4.10 19.42 -1.08
C ALA A 107 4.99 18.41 -0.35
N VAL A 108 4.47 17.19 -0.20
CA VAL A 108 5.15 16.04 0.38
C VAL A 108 4.84 14.82 -0.46
N ALA A 109 5.87 14.01 -0.71
CA ALA A 109 5.73 12.71 -1.36
C ALA A 109 5.63 11.59 -0.32
N PHE A 110 4.82 10.57 -0.61
CA PHE A 110 4.75 9.34 0.15
C PHE A 110 5.17 8.17 -0.73
N ASP A 111 6.22 7.46 -0.29
CA ASP A 111 6.96 6.47 -1.08
C ASP A 111 7.50 7.03 -2.41
N THR A 112 8.32 6.25 -3.11
CA THR A 112 8.91 6.66 -4.40
C THR A 112 8.24 5.99 -5.59
N GLY A 113 7.65 4.81 -5.35
CA GLY A 113 7.30 3.88 -6.42
C GLY A 113 8.55 3.38 -7.16
N ALA A 114 8.31 2.64 -8.25
CA ALA A 114 9.32 2.12 -9.15
C ALA A 114 9.88 3.17 -10.13
N ASP A 115 9.12 4.21 -10.44
CA ASP A 115 9.52 5.32 -11.32
C ASP A 115 8.87 6.64 -10.89
N SER A 116 9.68 7.56 -10.38
CA SER A 116 9.24 8.84 -9.83
C SER A 116 9.10 9.95 -10.88
N GLN A 117 9.29 9.67 -12.17
CA GLN A 117 9.29 10.71 -13.21
C GLN A 117 7.97 11.50 -13.25
N GLN A 118 6.83 10.83 -13.23
CA GLN A 118 5.53 11.51 -13.28
C GLN A 118 5.31 12.39 -12.05
N LEU A 119 5.75 11.95 -10.86
CA LEU A 119 5.71 12.74 -9.64
C LEU A 119 6.56 14.01 -9.78
N ILE A 120 7.79 13.88 -10.28
CA ILE A 120 8.67 15.02 -10.55
C ILE A 120 8.03 16.00 -11.55
N ASP A 121 7.44 15.48 -12.62
CA ASP A 121 6.77 16.29 -13.64
C ASP A 121 5.57 17.06 -13.05
N THR A 122 4.77 16.44 -12.18
CA THR A 122 3.67 17.12 -11.47
C THR A 122 4.21 18.22 -10.55
N VAL A 123 5.29 17.97 -9.81
CA VAL A 123 5.92 18.99 -8.94
C VAL A 123 6.34 20.21 -9.75
N HIS A 124 7.03 20.02 -10.87
CA HIS A 124 7.49 21.13 -11.71
C HIS A 124 6.34 21.84 -12.42
N SER A 125 5.39 21.08 -12.99
CA SER A 125 4.29 21.66 -13.79
C SER A 125 3.34 22.50 -12.95
N ASN A 126 3.21 22.20 -11.66
CA ASN A 126 2.36 22.93 -10.72
C ASN A 126 3.13 23.92 -9.83
N ASP A 127 4.45 24.08 -10.05
CA ASP A 127 5.32 24.95 -9.27
C ASP A 127 5.21 24.67 -7.75
N LEU A 128 5.27 23.39 -7.39
CA LEU A 128 5.13 22.91 -6.02
C LEU A 128 6.47 22.97 -5.29
N ASN A 129 6.41 23.31 -4.00
CA ASN A 129 7.54 23.23 -3.09
C ASN A 129 7.57 21.85 -2.42
N LEU A 130 8.28 20.89 -3.02
CA LEU A 130 8.44 19.56 -2.43
C LEU A 130 9.44 19.60 -1.27
N GLU A 131 8.94 19.48 -0.04
CA GLU A 131 9.74 19.69 1.18
C GLU A 131 10.36 18.39 1.74
N SER A 132 9.65 17.28 1.56
CA SER A 132 10.09 15.98 2.09
C SER A 132 9.42 14.77 1.42
N ILE A 133 10.02 13.62 1.66
CA ILE A 133 9.53 12.30 1.30
C ILE A 133 9.30 11.52 2.60
N TYR A 134 8.12 10.93 2.76
CA TYR A 134 7.79 10.05 3.88
C TYR A 134 7.60 8.63 3.36
N LEU A 135 8.37 7.68 3.88
CA LEU A 135 8.25 6.28 3.49
C LEU A 135 7.24 5.57 4.39
N THR A 136 6.37 4.76 3.81
CA THR A 136 5.46 3.88 4.55
C THR A 136 6.23 2.72 5.18
N HIS A 137 7.18 2.16 4.44
CA HIS A 137 8.11 1.12 4.87
C HIS A 137 9.27 1.00 3.88
N THR A 138 10.15 0.02 4.07
CA THR A 138 11.45 -0.05 3.38
C THR A 138 11.61 -1.19 2.38
N HIS A 139 10.50 -1.79 1.94
CA HIS A 139 10.59 -2.74 0.83
C HIS A 139 11.09 -2.05 -0.44
N THR A 140 11.88 -2.78 -1.22
CA THR A 140 12.68 -2.23 -2.32
C THR A 140 11.83 -1.49 -3.35
N ASP A 141 10.62 -1.97 -3.59
CA ASP A 141 9.65 -1.43 -4.52
C ASP A 141 9.10 -0.04 -4.08
N HIS A 142 9.02 0.22 -2.77
CA HIS A 142 8.60 1.52 -2.21
C HIS A 142 9.71 2.58 -2.16
N ILE A 143 10.97 2.17 -2.24
CA ILE A 143 12.15 3.05 -2.18
C ILE A 143 13.00 3.05 -3.45
N ALA A 144 12.54 2.36 -4.50
CA ALA A 144 13.33 2.01 -5.67
C ALA A 144 13.95 3.23 -6.37
N ASP A 145 13.23 4.34 -6.43
CA ASP A 145 13.63 5.53 -7.18
C ASP A 145 14.00 6.72 -6.27
N LEU A 146 14.33 6.42 -5.00
CA LEU A 146 14.76 7.42 -4.03
C LEU A 146 15.97 8.24 -4.50
N ALA A 147 16.89 7.60 -5.22
CA ALA A 147 18.08 8.25 -5.78
C ALA A 147 17.72 9.34 -6.81
N ARG A 148 16.69 9.10 -7.65
CA ARG A 148 16.23 10.09 -8.64
C ARG A 148 15.58 11.29 -7.97
N LEU A 149 14.74 11.06 -6.96
CA LEU A 149 14.12 12.14 -6.18
C LEU A 149 15.19 12.98 -5.47
N LYS A 150 16.17 12.36 -4.81
CA LYS A 150 17.29 13.08 -4.18
C LYS A 150 18.13 13.88 -5.19
N SER A 151 18.32 13.35 -6.40
CA SER A 151 19.06 14.06 -7.45
C SER A 151 18.28 15.24 -8.03
N SER A 152 16.96 15.11 -8.14
CA SER A 152 16.06 16.16 -8.65
C SER A 152 15.81 17.24 -7.60
N PHE A 153 15.85 16.88 -6.32
CA PHE A 153 15.64 17.77 -5.18
C PHE A 153 16.78 17.61 -4.15
N PRO A 154 17.95 18.25 -4.37
CA PRO A 154 19.17 17.99 -3.58
C PRO A 154 19.07 18.24 -2.08
N SER A 155 18.09 19.02 -1.62
CA SER A 155 17.86 19.32 -0.20
C SER A 155 16.66 18.57 0.39
N ILE A 156 16.10 17.60 -0.34
CA ILE A 156 14.94 16.85 0.10
C ILE A 156 15.25 16.01 1.33
N ARG A 157 14.38 16.11 2.35
CA ARG A 157 14.46 15.28 3.54
C ARG A 157 13.66 14.00 3.34
N VAL A 158 14.19 12.88 3.83
CA VAL A 158 13.55 11.57 3.75
C VAL A 158 13.27 11.08 5.15
N TYR A 159 12.04 10.70 5.43
CA TYR A 159 11.59 10.23 6.73
C TYR A 159 11.16 8.77 6.67
N VAL A 160 11.57 7.98 7.66
CA VAL A 160 11.25 6.55 7.76
C VAL A 160 11.06 6.15 9.22
N SER A 161 10.31 5.09 9.47
CA SER A 161 10.19 4.53 10.82
C SER A 161 11.56 4.19 11.42
N GLU A 162 11.77 4.54 12.68
CA GLU A 162 12.93 4.10 13.47
C GLU A 162 13.11 2.57 13.51
N LYS A 163 12.05 1.80 13.24
CA LYS A 163 12.07 0.33 13.26
C LYS A 163 12.61 -0.29 11.96
N GLU A 164 12.73 0.51 10.90
CA GLU A 164 13.29 0.13 9.61
C GLU A 164 14.22 1.25 9.09
N PRO A 165 15.36 1.48 9.75
CA PRO A 165 16.25 2.57 9.38
C PRO A 165 16.89 2.30 8.01
N ILE A 166 16.92 3.32 7.16
CA ILE A 166 17.73 3.34 5.94
C ILE A 166 18.75 4.46 6.00
N LYS A 167 19.85 4.30 5.25
CA LYS A 167 20.94 5.27 5.21
C LYS A 167 20.43 6.61 4.66
N GLU A 168 20.85 7.73 5.27
CA GLU A 168 20.51 9.10 4.86
C GLU A 168 19.01 9.43 4.90
N ALA A 169 18.24 8.73 5.76
CA ALA A 169 16.90 9.12 6.14
C ALA A 169 16.85 9.50 7.63
N GLU A 170 16.00 10.47 7.96
CA GLU A 170 15.64 10.85 9.31
C GLU A 170 14.64 9.83 9.89
N LEU A 171 14.88 9.41 11.13
CA LEU A 171 14.04 8.42 11.79
C LEU A 171 12.88 9.09 12.53
N ILE A 172 11.68 8.54 12.37
CA ILE A 172 10.46 9.00 13.05
C ILE A 172 9.82 7.86 13.84
N GLU A 173 9.19 8.25 14.95
CA GLU A 173 8.43 7.36 15.83
C GLU A 173 6.95 7.30 15.44
N ASP A 174 6.21 6.42 16.11
CA ASP A 174 4.75 6.44 16.10
C ASP A 174 4.23 7.79 16.63
N GLY A 175 3.15 8.29 16.02
CA GLY A 175 2.55 9.56 16.42
C GLY A 175 3.34 10.80 16.02
N HIS A 176 4.33 10.70 15.13
CA HIS A 176 5.03 11.84 14.56
C HIS A 176 4.03 12.77 13.85
N ASN A 177 4.03 14.05 14.22
CA ASN A 177 3.15 15.06 13.66
C ASN A 177 3.93 16.07 12.84
N PHE A 178 3.40 16.42 11.68
CA PHE A 178 3.94 17.45 10.80
C PHE A 178 2.81 18.12 10.01
N SER A 179 3.16 19.13 9.22
CA SER A 179 2.20 19.88 8.42
C SER A 179 2.63 19.98 6.97
N ILE A 180 1.64 20.03 6.08
CA ILE A 180 1.80 20.33 4.65
C ILE A 180 0.99 21.61 4.41
N GLY A 181 1.63 22.77 4.59
CA GLY A 181 0.93 24.05 4.71
C GLY A 181 -0.10 24.04 5.84
N ASN A 182 -1.38 24.24 5.53
CA ASN A 182 -2.50 24.15 6.49
C ASN A 182 -3.03 22.72 6.74
N LEU A 183 -2.49 21.70 6.07
CA LEU A 183 -2.87 20.30 6.30
C LEU A 183 -2.10 19.76 7.50
N SER A 184 -2.75 18.95 8.34
CA SER A 184 -2.09 18.24 9.44
C SER A 184 -1.91 16.77 9.12
N VAL A 185 -0.72 16.23 9.42
CA VAL A 185 -0.38 14.83 9.19
C VAL A 185 0.11 14.17 10.46
N ASN A 186 -0.35 12.95 10.72
CA ASN A 186 0.05 12.12 11.84
C ASN A 186 0.49 10.74 11.32
N SER A 187 1.67 10.25 11.73
CA SER A 187 2.06 8.86 11.50
C SER A 187 1.41 7.94 12.53
N ARG A 188 1.05 6.73 12.09
CA ARG A 188 0.56 5.64 12.94
C ARG A 188 1.32 4.37 12.63
N LEU A 189 1.88 3.73 13.65
CA LEU A 189 2.51 2.43 13.50
C LEU A 189 1.46 1.37 13.20
N THR A 190 1.50 0.84 11.98
CA THR A 190 0.60 -0.20 11.45
C THR A 190 1.40 -1.43 11.02
N TRP A 191 2.34 -1.81 11.87
CA TRP A 191 3.22 -2.95 11.69
C TRP A 191 2.46 -4.27 11.49
N GLY A 192 3.01 -5.13 10.63
CA GLY A 192 2.40 -6.39 10.24
C GLY A 192 3.08 -6.95 8.99
N HIS A 193 2.90 -6.26 7.85
CA HIS A 193 3.62 -6.57 6.61
C HIS A 193 5.12 -6.28 6.73
N SER A 194 5.47 -5.13 7.30
CA SER A 194 6.83 -4.75 7.67
C SER A 194 6.90 -4.40 9.16
N LYS A 195 8.11 -4.43 9.72
CA LYS A 195 8.36 -4.16 11.15
C LYS A 195 8.19 -2.68 11.48
N GLY A 196 8.43 -1.82 10.49
CA GLY A 196 8.34 -0.36 10.58
C GLY A 196 7.21 0.24 9.77
N GLY A 197 6.20 -0.55 9.38
CA GLY A 197 5.07 -0.08 8.61
C GLY A 197 4.35 1.10 9.27
N LEU A 198 4.25 2.21 8.54
CA LEU A 198 3.55 3.42 8.95
C LEU A 198 2.36 3.70 8.02
N THR A 199 1.28 4.17 8.62
CA THR A 199 0.17 4.82 7.92
C THR A 199 0.19 6.31 8.25
N TYR A 200 0.06 7.16 7.23
CA TYR A 200 -0.02 8.61 7.40
C TYR A 200 -1.48 9.06 7.27
N VAL A 201 -2.00 9.70 8.33
CA VAL A 201 -3.36 10.23 8.35
C VAL A 201 -3.30 11.73 8.14
N ILE A 202 -3.94 12.21 7.07
CA ILE A 202 -3.93 13.61 6.65
C ILE A 202 -5.31 14.21 6.88
N ASN A 203 -5.37 15.39 7.51
CA ASN A 203 -6.61 16.15 7.72
C ASN A 203 -6.54 17.49 6.98
N GLY A 204 -7.69 17.92 6.47
CA GLY A 204 -7.86 19.19 5.75
C GLY A 204 -7.79 19.10 4.23
N LEU A 205 -7.69 17.89 3.67
CA LEU A 205 -7.90 17.65 2.24
C LEU A 205 -9.40 17.61 1.95
N GLU A 206 -9.83 18.31 0.90
CA GLU A 206 -11.22 18.40 0.42
C GLU A 206 -11.36 17.85 -1.01
#